data_AF-A0A2V7EPJ7-F1
#
_entry.id   AF-A0A2V7EPJ7-F1
#
_cell.length_a   1.000
_cell.length_b   1.000
_cell.length_c   1.000
_cell.angle_alpha   90.00
_cell.angle_beta   90.00
_cell.angle_gamma   90.00
#
_symmetry.space_group_name_H-M   'P 1'
#
loop_
_entity.id
_entity.type
_entity.pdbx_description
1 polymer ?
#
loop_
_entity_poly.entity_id
_entity_poly.type
_entity_poly.pdbx_seq_one_letter_code
_entity_poly.pdbx_strand_id
1 'polypeptide(L)'
;DYTAKKFAGYGWAPVPGNKGIYDALSDSFGLPKNAKHADAVKKFLTLLGSSEGQDVFNPLKGSIPARTDAGKPPAGAKQYDDYLKSAMAEWKTDTIVPSLEHGAAAKESWSSAFTQAIVTFVTNQDVATAQAALAKACVDATVCK
;
A
#
# COMPACT_ATOMS: atom_id res chain seq x y z
N ASP A 1 8.18 -7.31 -13.30
CA ASP A 1 7.95 -8.34 -12.28
C ASP A 1 9.09 -9.36 -12.29
N TYR A 2 9.73 -9.56 -11.14
CA TYR A 2 10.85 -10.49 -10.97
C TYR A 2 10.39 -11.95 -11.09
N THR A 3 9.14 -12.25 -10.74
CA THR A 3 8.55 -13.59 -10.84
C THR A 3 8.32 -13.97 -12.31
N ALA A 4 7.75 -13.07 -13.12
CA ALA A 4 7.58 -13.25 -14.56
C ALA A 4 8.91 -13.46 -15.30
N LYS A 5 10.01 -12.91 -14.78
CA LYS A 5 11.36 -13.05 -15.33
C LYS A 5 12.16 -14.21 -14.71
N LYS A 6 11.56 -15.02 -13.82
CA LYS A 6 12.19 -16.16 -13.11
C LYS A 6 13.52 -15.82 -12.44
N PHE A 7 13.66 -14.60 -11.90
CA PHE A 7 14.85 -14.26 -11.11
C PHE A 7 14.84 -15.08 -9.81
N ALA A 8 15.92 -15.82 -9.55
CA ALA A 8 16.05 -16.71 -8.38
C ALA A 8 16.88 -16.12 -7.23
N GLY A 9 17.66 -15.06 -7.49
CA GLY A 9 18.52 -14.42 -6.50
C GLY A 9 17.89 -13.13 -5.94
N TYR A 10 16.77 -13.25 -5.24
CA TYR A 10 16.16 -12.12 -4.54
C TYR A 10 15.89 -12.47 -3.08
N GLY A 11 15.72 -11.43 -2.27
CA GLY A 11 15.30 -11.51 -0.88
C GLY A 11 14.63 -10.20 -0.49
N TRP A 12 14.17 -10.13 0.75
CA TRP A 12 13.56 -8.94 1.32
C TRP A 12 14.03 -8.73 2.75
N ALA A 13 14.02 -7.48 3.17
CA ALA A 13 14.20 -7.06 4.54
C ALA A 13 13.48 -5.70 4.70
N PRO A 14 13.08 -5.32 5.93
CA PRO A 14 12.62 -3.97 6.19
C PRO A 14 13.67 -2.95 5.75
N VAL A 15 13.21 -1.76 5.35
CA VAL A 15 14.10 -0.61 5.12
C VAL A 15 14.96 -0.39 6.39
N PRO A 16 16.28 -0.14 6.27
CA PRO A 16 17.13 0.09 7.44
C PRO A 16 16.53 1.11 8.41
N GLY A 17 16.44 0.73 9.69
CA GLY A 17 15.82 1.55 10.74
C GLY A 17 14.32 1.30 10.99
N ASN A 18 13.63 0.59 10.11
CA ASN A 18 12.17 0.37 10.19
C ASN A 18 11.77 -1.03 10.70
N LYS A 19 12.66 -1.75 11.38
CA LYS A 19 12.31 -3.06 11.94
C LYS A 19 11.14 -2.93 12.92
N GLY A 20 10.07 -3.70 12.73
CA GLY A 20 8.87 -3.65 13.57
C GLY A 20 7.85 -2.59 13.16
N ILE A 21 8.06 -1.91 12.04
CA ILE A 21 7.14 -0.93 11.46
C ILE A 21 6.64 -1.47 10.11
N TYR A 22 5.32 -1.57 9.98
CA TYR A 22 4.66 -1.92 8.73
C TYR A 22 4.06 -0.66 8.12
N ASP A 23 4.75 -0.05 7.15
CA ASP A 23 4.22 1.10 6.40
C ASP A 23 3.17 0.63 5.38
N ALA A 24 1.90 0.81 5.73
CA ALA A 24 0.78 0.17 5.08
C ALA A 24 0.02 1.06 4.10
N LEU A 25 -0.48 0.42 3.05
CA LEU A 25 -1.48 0.96 2.12
C LEU A 25 -2.55 -0.11 1.87
N SER A 26 -3.74 0.31 1.44
CA SER A 26 -4.80 -0.61 1.04
C SER A 26 -5.46 -0.13 -0.26
N ASP A 27 -5.25 -0.87 -1.34
CA ASP A 27 -5.96 -0.66 -2.60
C ASP A 27 -7.47 -0.93 -2.36
N SER A 28 -8.33 0.04 -2.63
CA SER A 28 -9.77 -0.05 -2.36
C SER A 28 -10.62 0.41 -3.55
N PHE A 29 -11.83 -0.15 -3.64
CA PHE A 29 -12.81 0.19 -4.67
C PHE A 29 -14.12 0.65 -4.01
N GLY A 30 -14.64 1.78 -4.49
CA GLY A 30 -15.89 2.35 -4.00
C GLY A 30 -17.06 2.14 -4.96
N LEU A 31 -18.27 2.40 -4.46
CA LEU A 31 -19.47 2.59 -5.27
C LEU A 31 -19.79 4.10 -5.32
N PRO A 32 -19.49 4.79 -6.43
CA PRO A 32 -19.88 6.19 -6.59
C PRO A 32 -21.40 6.36 -6.52
N LYS A 33 -21.85 7.48 -5.95
CA LYS A 33 -23.27 7.84 -5.97
C LYS A 33 -23.75 7.96 -7.42
N ASN A 34 -24.98 7.52 -7.68
CA ASN A 34 -25.62 7.58 -9.00
C ASN A 34 -24.91 6.78 -10.12
N ALA A 35 -24.11 5.77 -9.76
CA ALA A 35 -23.51 4.88 -10.75
C ALA A 35 -24.59 4.21 -11.63
N LYS A 36 -24.46 4.33 -12.95
CA LYS A 36 -25.43 3.81 -13.95
C LYS A 36 -25.72 2.31 -13.78
N HIS A 37 -24.74 1.55 -13.28
CA HIS A 37 -24.82 0.10 -13.08
C HIS A 37 -24.49 -0.28 -11.63
N ALA A 38 -25.15 0.37 -10.66
CA ALA A 38 -24.87 0.17 -9.24
C ALA A 38 -24.89 -1.30 -8.79
N ASP A 39 -25.81 -2.13 -9.31
CA ASP A 39 -25.88 -3.54 -8.92
C ASP A 39 -24.73 -4.39 -9.47
N ALA A 40 -24.19 -4.05 -10.64
CA ALA A 40 -22.98 -4.69 -11.15
C ALA A 40 -21.77 -4.33 -10.28
N VAL A 41 -21.65 -3.06 -9.86
CA VAL A 41 -20.60 -2.63 -8.93
C VAL A 41 -20.73 -3.35 -7.59
N LYS A 42 -21.95 -3.49 -7.03
CA LYS A 42 -22.15 -4.25 -5.79
C LYS A 42 -21.66 -5.70 -5.93
N LYS A 43 -22.00 -6.40 -7.02
CA LYS A 43 -21.52 -7.76 -7.28
C LYS A 43 -19.99 -7.82 -7.35
N PHE A 44 -19.37 -6.86 -8.01
CA PHE A 44 -17.92 -6.73 -8.07
C PHE A 44 -17.29 -6.50 -6.69
N LEU A 45 -17.84 -5.57 -5.90
CA LEU A 45 -17.36 -5.30 -4.54
C LEU A 45 -17.57 -6.50 -3.60
N THR A 46 -18.66 -7.27 -3.77
CA THR A 46 -18.87 -8.53 -3.05
C THR A 46 -17.78 -9.54 -3.37
N LEU A 47 -17.39 -9.69 -4.64
CA LEU A 47 -16.29 -10.56 -5.03
C LEU A 47 -14.95 -10.09 -4.43
N LEU A 48 -14.63 -8.80 -4.56
CA LEU A 48 -13.39 -8.23 -3.99
C LEU A 48 -13.31 -8.36 -2.47
N GLY A 49 -14.44 -8.27 -1.77
CA GLY A 49 -14.54 -8.43 -0.32
C GLY A 49 -14.60 -9.88 0.17
N SER A 50 -14.63 -10.86 -0.74
CA SER A 50 -14.70 -12.29 -0.40
C SER A 50 -13.31 -12.87 -0.09
N SER A 51 -13.25 -13.91 0.75
CA SER A 51 -11.99 -14.62 1.01
C SER A 51 -11.41 -15.23 -0.27
N GLU A 52 -12.25 -15.88 -1.08
CA GLU A 52 -11.83 -16.50 -2.34
C GLU A 52 -11.27 -15.48 -3.33
N GLY A 53 -11.98 -14.37 -3.54
CA GLY A 53 -11.52 -13.31 -4.45
C GLY A 53 -10.18 -12.71 -4.02
N GLN A 54 -10.01 -12.48 -2.72
CA GLN A 54 -8.75 -11.99 -2.18
C GLN A 54 -7.63 -13.03 -2.30
N ASP A 55 -7.89 -14.30 -2.01
CA ASP A 55 -6.88 -15.35 -2.05
C ASP A 55 -6.47 -15.78 -3.45
N VAL A 56 -7.31 -15.54 -4.45
CA VAL A 56 -6.94 -15.70 -5.86
C VAL A 56 -6.11 -14.51 -6.35
N PHE A 57 -6.48 -13.29 -5.97
CA PHE A 57 -5.86 -12.06 -6.49
C PHE A 57 -4.52 -11.72 -5.83
N ASN A 58 -4.44 -11.74 -4.51
CA ASN A 58 -3.31 -11.21 -3.74
C ASN A 58 -1.97 -11.93 -4.03
N PRO A 59 -1.92 -13.27 -4.17
CA PRO A 59 -0.68 -13.96 -4.56
C PRO A 59 -0.13 -13.53 -5.93
N LEU A 60 -1.00 -13.09 -6.84
CA LEU A 60 -0.60 -12.57 -8.16
C LEU A 60 -0.14 -11.12 -8.07
N LYS A 61 -0.83 -10.30 -7.27
CA LYS A 61 -0.52 -8.88 -7.05
C LYS A 61 0.75 -8.66 -6.25
N GLY A 62 1.13 -9.60 -5.39
CA GLY A 62 2.23 -9.43 -4.44
C GLY A 62 1.82 -8.69 -3.17
N SER A 63 0.55 -8.78 -2.79
CA SER A 63 -0.01 -8.21 -1.56
C SER A 63 -0.57 -9.30 -0.64
N ILE A 64 -0.93 -8.95 0.59
CA ILE A 64 -1.64 -9.82 1.53
C ILE A 64 -3.14 -9.49 1.50
N PRO A 65 -4.04 -10.42 1.91
CA PRO A 65 -5.46 -10.14 1.94
C PRO A 65 -5.81 -9.13 3.04
N ALA A 66 -6.79 -8.27 2.79
CA ALA A 66 -7.33 -7.34 3.79
C ALA A 66 -8.17 -8.08 4.84
N ARG A 67 -8.78 -9.21 4.46
CA ARG A 67 -9.50 -10.10 5.39
C ARG A 67 -8.52 -10.84 6.30
N THR A 68 -8.79 -10.79 7.60
CA THR A 68 -7.99 -11.48 8.62
C THR A 68 -8.26 -12.99 8.69
N ASP A 69 -9.32 -13.48 8.03
CA ASP A 69 -9.70 -14.89 7.96
C ASP A 69 -9.40 -15.54 6.58
N ALA A 70 -8.76 -14.80 5.67
CA ALA A 70 -8.25 -15.29 4.39
C ALA A 70 -6.80 -15.82 4.53
N GLY A 71 -6.10 -16.03 3.41
CA GLY A 71 -4.74 -16.55 3.35
C GLY A 71 -4.67 -18.02 2.91
N LYS A 72 -5.76 -18.57 2.35
CA LYS A 72 -5.87 -19.98 1.95
C LYS A 72 -6.40 -20.08 0.51
N PRO A 73 -5.53 -19.85 -0.50
CA PRO A 73 -5.94 -19.93 -1.90
C PRO A 73 -6.53 -21.30 -2.25
N PRO A 74 -7.59 -21.34 -3.08
CA PRO A 74 -8.20 -22.60 -3.48
C PRO A 74 -7.21 -23.47 -4.28
N ALA A 75 -7.52 -24.76 -4.37
CA ALA A 75 -6.73 -25.70 -5.16
C ALA A 75 -6.61 -25.23 -6.62
N GLY A 76 -5.40 -25.26 -7.17
CA GLY A 76 -5.11 -24.79 -8.54
C GLY A 76 -4.83 -23.29 -8.66
N ALA A 77 -5.06 -22.49 -7.62
CA ALA A 77 -4.64 -21.09 -7.60
C ALA A 77 -3.17 -20.92 -7.19
N LYS A 78 -2.57 -19.78 -7.56
CA LYS A 78 -1.23 -19.40 -7.09
C LYS A 78 -1.26 -19.27 -5.57
N GLN A 79 -0.31 -19.92 -4.91
CA GLN A 79 -0.17 -19.85 -3.46
C GLN A 79 0.61 -18.62 -3.03
N TYR A 80 0.38 -18.14 -1.79
CA TYR A 80 1.25 -17.13 -1.17
C TYR A 80 2.67 -17.70 -1.04
N ASP A 81 3.66 -16.97 -1.54
CA ASP A 81 5.06 -17.33 -1.40
C ASP A 81 5.60 -16.96 0.00
N ASP A 82 6.88 -17.22 0.24
CA ASP A 82 7.48 -17.00 1.55
C ASP A 82 7.57 -15.51 1.92
N TYR A 83 7.65 -14.62 0.93
CA TYR A 83 7.56 -13.18 1.15
C TYR A 83 6.19 -12.80 1.67
N LEU A 84 5.13 -13.22 0.97
CA LEU A 84 3.77 -12.88 1.36
C LEU A 84 3.37 -13.51 2.70
N LYS A 85 3.90 -14.69 3.03
CA LYS A 85 3.75 -15.27 4.37
C LYS A 85 4.47 -14.45 5.44
N SER A 86 5.67 -13.94 5.18
CA SER A 86 6.37 -13.03 6.11
C SER A 86 5.57 -11.74 6.29
N ALA A 87 5.09 -11.14 5.20
CA ALA A 87 4.26 -9.94 5.26
C ALA A 87 2.95 -10.16 6.06
N MET A 88 2.29 -11.32 5.91
CA MET A 88 1.12 -11.69 6.72
C MET A 88 1.45 -11.89 8.21
N ALA A 89 2.66 -12.33 8.53
CA ALA A 89 3.10 -12.46 9.92
C ALA A 89 3.44 -11.09 10.51
N GLU A 90 4.21 -10.27 9.80
CA GLU A 90 4.59 -8.91 10.18
C GLU A 90 3.36 -8.03 10.39
N TRP A 91 2.34 -8.11 9.52
CA TRP A 91 1.07 -7.40 9.71
C TRP A 91 0.40 -7.65 11.07
N LYS A 92 0.62 -8.82 11.68
CA LYS A 92 0.04 -9.19 12.98
C LYS A 92 0.86 -8.71 14.16
N THR A 93 2.15 -8.45 13.98
CA THR A 93 3.10 -8.19 15.07
C THR A 93 3.67 -6.78 15.06
N ASP A 94 3.78 -6.18 13.90
CA ASP A 94 4.45 -4.90 13.70
C ASP A 94 3.50 -3.74 13.94
N THR A 95 4.07 -2.57 14.24
CA THR A 95 3.30 -1.33 14.34
C THR A 95 2.90 -0.89 12.94
N ILE A 96 1.59 -0.94 12.66
CA ILE A 96 1.04 -0.48 11.39
C ILE A 96 1.02 1.05 11.40
N VAL A 97 1.71 1.67 10.44
CA VAL A 97 1.66 3.11 10.17
C VAL A 97 1.07 3.34 8.77
N PRO A 98 0.30 4.42 8.57
CA PRO A 98 -0.25 4.70 7.25
C PRO A 98 0.81 5.31 6.33
N SER A 99 0.90 4.82 5.11
CA SER A 99 1.82 5.35 4.11
C SER A 99 1.36 6.69 3.55
N LEU A 100 2.27 7.67 3.53
CA LEU A 100 2.01 9.01 2.98
C LEU A 100 1.96 9.01 1.44
N GLU A 101 2.96 8.39 0.82
CA GLU A 101 3.09 8.36 -0.65
C GLU A 101 1.95 7.58 -1.30
N HIS A 102 1.41 6.59 -0.60
CA HIS A 102 0.33 5.74 -1.09
C HIS A 102 -1.06 6.16 -0.57
N GLY A 103 -1.19 7.40 -0.07
CA GLY A 103 -2.47 8.03 0.23
C GLY A 103 -3.19 7.54 1.49
N ALA A 104 -2.58 6.69 2.31
CA ALA A 104 -3.18 6.23 3.56
C ALA A 104 -3.08 7.30 4.67
N ALA A 105 -1.97 8.06 4.72
CA ALA A 105 -1.75 9.09 5.75
C ALA A 105 -2.12 10.51 5.31
N ALA A 106 -2.27 10.75 4.02
CA ALA A 106 -2.29 12.09 3.46
C ALA A 106 -3.40 12.27 2.42
N LYS A 107 -4.07 13.42 2.50
CA LYS A 107 -4.92 13.93 1.41
C LYS A 107 -4.05 14.27 0.20
N GLU A 108 -4.61 14.15 -1.00
CA GLU A 108 -3.90 14.32 -2.27
C GLU A 108 -3.11 15.63 -2.38
N SER A 109 -3.66 16.74 -1.87
CA SER A 109 -2.99 18.03 -1.87
C SER A 109 -1.70 18.05 -1.04
N TRP A 110 -1.67 17.30 0.07
CA TRP A 110 -0.49 17.20 0.92
C TRP A 110 0.56 16.27 0.29
N SER A 111 0.13 15.10 -0.21
CA SER A 111 1.03 14.18 -0.92
C SER A 111 1.71 14.87 -2.11
N SER A 112 0.97 15.62 -2.91
CA SER A 112 1.53 16.36 -4.05
C SER A 112 2.60 17.39 -3.63
N ALA A 113 2.34 18.14 -2.55
CA ALA A 113 3.31 19.11 -2.02
C ALA A 113 4.55 18.42 -1.44
N PHE A 114 4.37 17.29 -0.75
CA PHE A 114 5.45 16.45 -0.25
C PHE A 114 6.34 15.94 -1.41
N THR A 115 5.74 15.31 -2.43
CA THR A 115 6.47 14.80 -3.59
C THR A 115 7.24 15.91 -4.31
N GLN A 116 6.65 17.11 -4.46
CA GLN A 116 7.33 18.25 -5.08
C GLN A 116 8.57 18.69 -4.28
N ALA A 117 8.47 18.74 -2.95
CA ALA A 117 9.61 19.09 -2.09
C ALA A 117 10.75 18.06 -2.24
N ILE A 118 10.42 16.76 -2.27
CA ILE A 118 11.40 15.68 -2.45
C ILE A 118 12.04 15.71 -3.84
N VAL A 119 11.26 15.87 -4.92
CA VAL A 119 11.79 15.96 -6.29
C VAL A 119 12.76 17.14 -6.44
N THR A 120 12.41 18.28 -5.85
CA THR A 120 13.29 19.46 -5.82
C THR A 120 14.58 19.17 -5.06
N PHE A 121 14.47 18.51 -3.91
CA PHE A 121 15.63 18.11 -3.11
C PHE A 121 16.56 17.15 -3.84
N VAL A 122 16.04 16.13 -4.52
CA VAL A 122 16.86 15.16 -5.27
C VAL A 122 17.71 15.85 -6.34
N THR A 123 17.20 16.95 -6.92
CA THR A 123 17.91 17.71 -7.95
C THR A 123 18.92 18.69 -7.35
N ASN A 124 18.51 19.48 -6.35
CA ASN A 124 19.30 20.60 -5.85
C ASN A 124 20.16 20.26 -4.62
N GLN A 125 19.83 19.17 -3.92
CA GLN A 125 20.48 18.69 -2.70
C GLN A 125 20.50 19.70 -1.54
N ASP A 126 19.65 20.73 -1.59
CA ASP A 126 19.50 21.72 -0.52
C ASP A 126 18.56 21.21 0.58
N VAL A 127 19.18 20.75 1.67
CA VAL A 127 18.49 20.19 2.84
C VAL A 127 17.61 21.24 3.53
N ALA A 128 18.07 22.48 3.66
CA ALA A 128 17.35 23.52 4.40
C ALA A 128 16.07 23.92 3.66
N THR A 129 16.18 24.10 2.35
CA THR A 129 15.01 24.37 1.49
C THR A 129 14.02 23.20 1.51
N ALA A 130 14.50 21.96 1.47
CA ALA A 130 13.65 20.77 1.55
C ALA A 130 12.88 20.70 2.88
N GLN A 131 13.56 20.90 4.02
CA GLN A 131 12.95 20.88 5.34
C GLN A 131 11.88 21.98 5.48
N ALA A 132 12.18 23.20 5.03
CA ALA A 132 11.23 24.31 5.06
C ALA A 132 9.99 24.02 4.20
N ALA A 133 10.17 23.45 3.00
CA ALA A 133 9.07 23.07 2.12
C ALA A 133 8.17 21.98 2.73
N LEU A 134 8.78 20.95 3.36
CA LEU A 134 8.04 19.87 4.02
C LEU A 134 7.26 20.36 5.24
N ALA A 135 7.86 21.20 6.09
CA ALA A 135 7.18 21.80 7.24
C ALA A 135 5.98 22.65 6.78
N LYS A 136 6.19 23.49 5.76
CA LYS A 136 5.11 24.28 5.15
C LYS A 136 4.00 23.39 4.59
N ALA A 137 4.33 22.33 3.86
CA ALA A 137 3.34 21.41 3.30
C ALA A 137 2.48 20.78 4.41
N CYS A 138 3.07 20.44 5.56
CA CYS A 138 2.32 19.89 6.69
C CYS A 138 1.33 20.89 7.32
N VAL A 139 1.73 22.16 7.45
CA VAL A 139 0.87 23.24 7.97
C VAL A 139 -0.25 23.57 6.98
N ASP A 140 0.06 23.74 5.69
CA ASP A 140 -0.93 24.01 4.64
C ASP A 140 -1.94 22.86 4.51
N ALA A 141 -1.49 21.64 4.78
CA ALA A 141 -2.35 20.46 4.83
C ALA A 141 -3.21 20.36 6.09
N THR A 142 -3.07 21.29 7.04
CA THR A 142 -3.70 21.30 8.37
C THR A 142 -3.42 20.04 9.19
N VAL A 143 -2.24 19.46 9.01
CA VAL A 143 -1.79 18.26 9.74
C VAL A 143 -0.87 18.64 10.91
N CYS A 144 0.05 19.58 10.69
CA CYS A 144 0.91 20.15 11.73
C CYS A 144 0.36 21.50 12.23
N LYS A 145 0.67 21.84 13.48
CA LYS A 145 0.41 23.14 14.10
C LYS A 145 1.67 23.96 14.20
#